data_AF-A0A5S9MBF0-F1
#
_entry.id   AF-A0A5S9MBF0-F1
#
_cell.length_a   1.000
_cell.length_b   1.000
_cell.length_c   1.000
_cell.angle_alpha   90.00
_cell.angle_beta   90.00
_cell.angle_gamma   90.00
#
_symmetry.space_group_name_H-M   'P 1'
#
loop_
_entity.id
_entity.type
_entity.pdbx_description
1 polymer ?
#
loop_
_entity_poly.entity_id
_entity_poly.type
_entity_poly.pdbx_seq_one_letter_code
_entity_poly.pdbx_strand_id
1 'polypeptide(L)'
;MKAVRDGVIEPDEDVEHSLNLCLGCRACEPVCPSGVKYGRLLEDARDIIQQHKKQSIPVKLVRRAVFKGLFPSQSRMRQAAGLLRFYQTSGLQTAARKTGMLKVLPPHLRLMEQALPKVPRQQKNRVTEYKAAGPASKRVAFFTGCLMDTVFPVQTKRPSSFCSWQAVTLSSLLFRRAAERFMVIAEKKSKRNS
;
A
#
# COMPACT_ATOMS: atom_id res chain seq x y z
N MET A 1 -0.29 26.95 0.65
CA MET A 1 0.10 26.04 -0.47
C MET A 1 0.51 26.81 -1.71
N LYS A 2 -0.42 27.48 -2.43
CA LYS A 2 -0.07 28.27 -3.62
C LYS A 2 0.99 29.34 -3.34
N ALA A 3 0.81 30.10 -2.26
CA ALA A 3 1.78 31.11 -1.83
C ALA A 3 3.17 30.54 -1.46
N VAL A 4 3.24 29.29 -0.97
CA VAL A 4 4.53 28.61 -0.68
C VAL A 4 5.20 28.19 -1.98
N ARG A 5 4.43 27.67 -2.94
CA ARG A 5 4.94 27.29 -4.26
C ARG A 5 5.41 28.49 -5.07
N ASP A 6 4.66 29.59 -4.99
CA ASP A 6 4.97 30.82 -5.72
C ASP A 6 6.03 31.67 -4.98
N GLY A 7 6.60 31.19 -3.86
CA GLY A 7 7.70 31.83 -3.13
C GLY A 7 7.31 33.08 -2.34
N VAL A 8 6.01 33.32 -2.14
CA VAL A 8 5.46 34.49 -1.45
C VAL A 8 5.56 34.36 0.07
N ILE A 9 5.59 33.12 0.58
CA ILE A 9 5.67 32.81 2.02
C ILE A 9 6.78 31.79 2.24
N GLU A 10 7.66 32.05 3.22
CA GLU A 10 8.68 31.07 3.63
C GLU A 10 8.04 29.84 4.28
N PRO A 11 8.56 28.63 4.01
CA PRO A 11 8.07 27.40 4.63
C PRO A 11 8.50 27.35 6.12
N ASP A 12 7.69 27.98 6.97
CA ASP A 12 7.82 27.91 8.43
C ASP A 12 7.17 26.64 9.02
N GLU A 13 7.34 26.43 10.33
CA GLU A 13 6.81 25.27 11.04
C GLU A 13 5.27 25.27 11.14
N ASP A 14 4.62 26.44 11.11
CA ASP A 14 3.16 26.57 11.19
C ASP A 14 2.48 26.17 9.86
N VAL A 15 3.09 26.59 8.75
CA VAL A 15 2.75 26.15 7.40
C VAL A 15 2.95 24.64 7.30
N GLU A 16 4.08 24.10 7.76
CA GLU A 16 4.30 22.64 7.78
C GLU A 16 3.21 21.93 8.61
N HIS A 17 2.89 22.43 9.81
CA HIS A 17 1.89 21.84 10.68
C HIS A 17 0.51 21.80 10.01
N SER A 18 0.05 22.91 9.44
CA SER A 18 -1.24 22.99 8.74
C SER A 18 -1.33 22.01 7.56
N LEU A 19 -0.22 21.79 6.83
CA LEU A 19 -0.15 20.85 5.72
C LEU A 19 -0.09 19.39 6.17
N ASN A 20 0.47 19.13 7.35
CA ASN A 20 0.52 17.79 7.95
C ASN A 20 -0.83 17.33 8.49
N LEU A 21 -1.73 18.25 8.85
CA LEU A 21 -3.12 17.92 9.20
C LEU A 21 -3.92 17.43 7.98
N CYS A 22 -3.50 17.77 6.77
CA CYS A 22 -4.17 17.32 5.55
C CYS A 22 -3.82 15.86 5.23
N LEU A 23 -4.81 14.96 5.37
CA LEU A 23 -4.69 13.54 5.01
C LEU A 23 -4.44 13.31 3.50
N GLY A 24 -4.68 14.30 2.64
CA GLY A 24 -4.53 14.16 1.19
C GLY A 24 -5.63 13.31 0.53
N CYS A 25 -6.86 13.35 1.04
CA CYS A 25 -7.98 12.54 0.53
C CYS A 25 -8.50 12.94 -0.85
N ARG A 26 -8.17 14.15 -1.34
CA ARG A 26 -8.53 14.68 -2.68
C ARG A 26 -10.02 14.68 -3.02
N ALA A 27 -10.89 14.51 -2.03
CA ALA A 27 -12.35 14.53 -2.21
C ALA A 27 -12.87 15.91 -2.68
N CYS A 28 -12.12 16.97 -2.42
CA CYS A 28 -12.46 18.34 -2.83
C CYS A 28 -12.18 18.64 -4.32
N GLU A 29 -11.33 17.87 -5.00
CA GLU A 29 -10.99 18.12 -6.42
C GLU A 29 -12.18 17.96 -7.38
N PRO A 30 -12.97 16.87 -7.36
CA PRO A 30 -14.07 16.68 -8.31
C PRO A 30 -15.23 17.66 -8.12
N VAL A 31 -15.39 18.22 -6.92
CA VAL A 31 -16.46 19.18 -6.59
C VAL A 31 -16.02 20.63 -6.73
N CYS A 32 -14.73 20.89 -6.98
CA CYS A 32 -14.21 22.24 -7.04
C CYS A 32 -14.65 22.93 -8.34
N PRO A 33 -15.46 24.01 -8.28
CA PRO A 33 -15.88 24.73 -9.49
C PRO A 33 -14.69 25.40 -10.20
N SER A 34 -13.60 25.66 -9.48
CA SER A 34 -12.37 26.25 -10.00
C SER A 34 -11.41 25.22 -10.62
N GLY A 35 -11.74 23.92 -10.60
CA GLY A 35 -10.92 22.86 -11.19
C GLY A 35 -9.51 22.73 -10.59
N VAL A 36 -9.32 23.14 -9.34
CA VAL A 36 -8.00 23.19 -8.72
C VAL A 36 -7.42 21.78 -8.52
N LYS A 37 -6.18 21.56 -8.95
CA LYS A 37 -5.46 20.30 -8.74
C LYS A 37 -4.79 20.29 -7.36
N TYR A 38 -5.61 20.22 -6.32
CA TYR A 38 -5.16 20.34 -4.93
C TYR A 38 -4.05 19.34 -4.57
N GLY A 39 -4.17 18.08 -4.97
CA GLY A 39 -3.18 17.04 -4.67
C GLY A 39 -1.78 17.37 -5.20
N ARG A 40 -1.70 17.92 -6.42
CA ARG A 40 -0.41 18.37 -7.00
C ARG A 40 0.19 19.53 -6.18
N LEU A 41 -0.63 20.52 -5.84
CA LEU A 41 -0.18 21.66 -5.03
C LEU A 41 0.29 21.25 -3.63
N LEU A 42 -0.36 20.25 -3.04
CA LEU A 42 0.02 19.71 -1.73
C LEU A 42 1.35 18.97 -1.80
N GLU A 43 1.56 18.14 -2.84
CA GLU A 43 2.83 17.44 -3.07
C GLU A 43 3.98 18.42 -3.32
N ASP A 44 3.78 19.40 -4.20
CA ASP A 44 4.78 20.43 -4.49
C ASP A 44 5.15 21.22 -3.23
N ALA A 45 4.15 21.65 -2.45
CA ALA A 45 4.39 22.38 -1.20
C ALA A 45 5.17 21.54 -0.18
N ARG A 46 4.83 20.24 -0.04
CA ARG A 46 5.56 19.32 0.86
C ARG A 46 7.00 19.10 0.40
N ASP A 47 7.24 19.02 -0.90
CA ASP A 47 8.60 18.87 -1.43
C ASP A 47 9.44 20.12 -1.13
N ILE A 48 8.90 21.31 -1.38
CA ILE A 48 9.55 22.59 -1.04
C ILE A 48 9.90 22.64 0.45
N ILE A 49 8.93 22.37 1.34
CA ILE A 49 9.17 22.35 2.79
C ILE A 49 10.28 21.36 3.15
N GLN A 50 10.24 20.16 2.58
CA GLN A 50 11.23 19.13 2.86
C GLN A 50 12.64 19.50 2.35
N GLN A 51 12.76 20.27 1.28
CA GLN A 51 14.03 20.80 0.77
C GLN A 51 14.60 21.91 1.68
N HIS A 52 13.75 22.80 2.19
CA HIS A 52 14.15 23.89 3.09
C HIS A 52 14.42 23.42 4.53
N LYS A 53 13.91 22.25 4.92
CA LYS A 53 14.08 21.71 6.27
C LYS A 53 15.52 21.34 6.59
N LYS A 54 16.10 21.99 7.61
CA LYS A 54 17.40 21.62 8.18
C LYS A 54 17.28 20.32 8.99
N GLN A 55 17.39 19.18 8.31
CA GLN A 55 17.42 17.89 9.01
C GLN A 55 18.79 17.61 9.62
N SER A 56 18.80 17.06 10.84
CA SER A 56 20.01 16.62 11.51
C SER A 56 20.71 15.51 10.71
N ILE A 57 22.05 15.53 10.72
CA ILE A 57 22.90 14.55 10.04
C ILE A 57 22.54 13.09 10.38
N PRO A 58 22.29 12.69 11.65
CA PRO A 58 21.90 11.32 11.96
C PRO A 58 20.59 10.91 11.30
N VAL A 59 19.59 11.80 11.25
CA VAL A 59 18.30 11.53 10.60
C VAL A 59 18.47 11.34 9.09
N LYS A 60 19.27 12.18 8.44
CA LYS A 60 19.60 12.03 7.01
C LYS A 60 20.29 10.70 6.70
N LEU A 61 21.23 10.28 7.56
CA LEU A 61 21.96 9.03 7.39
C LEU A 61 21.05 7.81 7.54
N VAL A 62 20.25 7.76 8.61
CA VAL A 62 19.28 6.67 8.84
C VAL A 62 18.27 6.60 7.70
N ARG A 63 17.71 7.75 7.28
CA ARG A 63 16.78 7.84 6.14
C ARG A 63 17.42 7.26 4.88
N ARG A 64 18.65 7.65 4.57
CA ARG A 64 19.37 7.15 3.39
C ARG A 64 19.65 5.65 3.49
N ALA A 65 20.08 5.16 4.66
CA ALA A 65 20.36 3.74 4.87
C ALA A 65 19.10 2.88 4.72
N VAL A 66 17.96 3.31 5.28
CA VAL A 66 16.69 2.58 5.17
C VAL A 66 16.14 2.64 3.74
N PHE A 67 15.97 3.83 3.17
CA PHE A 67 15.32 3.99 1.86
C PHE A 67 16.20 3.56 0.68
N LYS A 68 17.52 3.76 0.72
CA LYS A 68 18.43 3.34 -0.37
C LYS A 68 19.07 1.99 -0.12
N GLY A 69 19.24 1.58 1.14
CA GLY A 69 19.94 0.35 1.50
C GLY A 69 19.01 -0.83 1.77
N LEU A 70 17.98 -0.63 2.59
CA LEU A 70 17.12 -1.72 3.08
C LEU A 70 15.95 -2.02 2.15
N PHE A 71 15.18 -0.99 1.76
CA PHE A 71 13.93 -1.15 1.00
C PHE A 71 14.09 -1.66 -0.44
N PRO A 72 15.14 -1.28 -1.20
CA PRO A 72 15.28 -1.74 -2.58
C PRO A 72 15.64 -3.23 -2.70
N SER A 73 16.25 -3.81 -1.67
CA SER A 73 16.71 -5.21 -1.70
C SER A 73 15.74 -6.12 -0.95
N GLN A 74 15.07 -7.00 -1.68
CA GLN A 74 14.18 -8.00 -1.09
C GLN A 74 14.93 -8.95 -0.14
N SER A 75 16.19 -9.29 -0.44
CA SER A 75 17.00 -10.17 0.41
C SER A 75 17.27 -9.54 1.79
N ARG A 76 17.69 -8.26 1.82
CA ARG A 76 17.94 -7.54 3.07
C ARG A 76 16.67 -7.37 3.91
N MET A 77 15.52 -7.13 3.26
CA MET A 77 14.23 -7.05 3.95
C MET A 77 13.86 -8.39 4.61
N ARG A 78 14.07 -9.52 3.92
CA ARG A 78 13.82 -10.85 4.49
C ARG A 78 14.73 -11.14 5.70
N GLN A 79 16.01 -10.77 5.61
CA GLN A 79 16.94 -10.90 6.73
C GLN A 79 16.51 -10.03 7.92
N ALA A 80 16.16 -8.77 7.69
CA ALA A 80 15.66 -7.87 8.73
C ALA A 80 14.39 -8.41 9.40
N ALA A 81 13.43 -8.91 8.61
CA ALA A 81 12.23 -9.55 9.15
C ALA A 81 12.54 -10.83 9.93
N GLY A 82 13.55 -11.61 9.51
CA GLY A 82 14.03 -12.79 10.21
C GLY A 82 14.67 -12.46 11.57
N LEU A 83 15.57 -11.46 11.60
CA LEU A 83 16.18 -10.94 12.83
C LEU A 83 15.13 -10.38 13.78
N LEU A 84 14.16 -9.63 13.25
CA LEU A 84 13.06 -9.09 14.02
C LEU A 84 12.20 -10.21 14.61
N ARG A 85 11.93 -11.27 13.84
CA ARG A 85 11.24 -12.44 14.38
C ARG A 85 12.05 -13.14 15.46
N PHE A 86 13.36 -13.29 15.28
CA PHE A 86 14.24 -13.87 16.31
C PHE A 86 14.16 -13.05 17.61
N TYR A 87 14.19 -11.71 17.52
CA TYR A 87 14.01 -10.81 18.66
C TYR A 87 12.66 -10.98 19.37
N GLN A 88 11.58 -11.22 18.62
CA GLN A 88 10.26 -11.50 19.19
C GLN A 88 10.16 -12.91 19.79
N THR A 89 10.74 -13.93 19.15
CA THR A 89 10.65 -15.34 19.58
C THR A 89 11.58 -15.67 20.72
N SER A 90 12.73 -14.99 20.83
CA SER A 90 13.65 -15.14 21.97
C SER A 90 13.09 -14.53 23.26
N GLY A 91 11.93 -13.87 23.22
CA GLY A 91 11.31 -13.23 24.38
C GLY A 91 12.05 -11.98 24.85
N LEU A 92 13.10 -11.54 24.14
CA LEU A 92 13.87 -10.33 24.45
C LEU A 92 12.98 -9.09 24.37
N GLN A 93 11.99 -9.10 23.47
CA GLN A 93 10.94 -8.10 23.43
C GLN A 93 10.14 -8.04 24.74
N THR A 94 9.74 -9.19 25.28
CA THR A 94 9.00 -9.29 26.55
C THR A 94 9.87 -8.87 27.73
N ALA A 95 11.14 -9.27 27.73
CA ALA A 95 12.11 -8.86 28.74
C ALA A 95 12.32 -7.35 28.72
N ALA A 96 12.59 -6.75 27.56
CA ALA A 96 12.78 -5.31 27.41
C ALA A 96 11.54 -4.50 27.84
N ARG A 97 10.33 -5.01 27.54
CA ARG A 97 9.06 -4.41 27.98
C ARG A 97 8.87 -4.51 29.51
N LYS A 98 9.28 -5.60 30.13
CA LYS A 98 9.16 -5.82 31.59
C LYS A 98 10.24 -5.09 32.39
N THR A 99 11.48 -5.06 31.92
CA THR A 99 12.62 -4.43 32.60
C THR A 99 12.62 -2.91 32.47
N GLY A 100 11.68 -2.33 31.71
CA GLY A 100 11.60 -0.89 31.52
C GLY A 100 12.77 -0.32 30.69
N MET A 101 13.58 -1.17 30.06
CA MET A 101 14.72 -0.75 29.23
C MET A 101 14.29 0.15 28.05
N LEU A 102 13.02 0.07 27.64
CA LEU A 102 12.41 0.97 26.66
C LEU A 102 12.30 2.44 27.15
N LYS A 103 12.48 2.73 28.44
CA LYS A 103 12.47 4.11 28.97
C LYS A 103 13.74 4.90 28.60
N VAL A 104 14.83 4.21 28.27
CA VAL A 104 16.08 4.82 27.82
C VAL A 104 15.99 5.25 26.34
N LEU A 105 15.06 4.65 25.58
CA LEU A 105 14.85 5.01 24.18
C LEU A 105 13.99 6.29 24.03
N PRO A 106 14.23 7.11 22.99
CA PRO A 106 13.38 8.22 22.62
C PRO A 106 11.89 7.83 22.49
N PRO A 107 10.95 8.75 22.81
CA PRO A 107 9.52 8.45 22.82
C PRO A 107 9.00 7.89 21.50
N HIS A 108 9.51 8.40 20.37
CA HIS A 108 9.12 7.92 19.03
C HIS A 108 9.52 6.46 18.77
N LEU A 109 10.72 6.05 19.18
CA LEU A 109 11.19 4.67 19.01
C LEU A 109 10.44 3.71 19.94
N ARG A 110 10.11 4.17 21.15
CA ARG A 110 9.28 3.42 22.08
C ARG A 110 7.89 3.16 21.51
N LEU A 111 7.26 4.16 20.89
CA LEU A 111 5.97 4.00 20.22
C LEU A 111 6.05 3.02 19.04
N MET A 112 7.12 3.11 18.23
CA MET A 112 7.34 2.17 17.12
C MET A 112 7.47 0.72 17.59
N GLU A 113 8.21 0.47 18.68
CA GLU A 113 8.37 -0.88 19.26
C GLU A 113 7.07 -1.41 19.90
N GLN A 114 6.25 -0.52 20.48
CA GLN A 114 4.96 -0.89 21.04
C GLN A 114 3.93 -1.24 19.96
N ALA A 115 3.92 -0.47 18.86
CA ALA A 115 3.04 -0.68 17.73
C ALA A 115 3.42 -1.89 16.85
N LEU A 116 4.56 -2.54 17.13
CA LEU A 116 5.09 -3.62 16.32
C LEU A 116 4.22 -4.89 16.43
N PRO A 117 3.60 -5.37 15.34
CA PRO A 117 2.83 -6.61 15.36
C PRO A 117 3.74 -7.84 15.39
N LYS A 118 3.18 -8.99 15.78
CA LYS A 118 3.90 -10.28 15.73
C LYS A 118 4.24 -10.61 14.27
N VAL A 119 5.53 -10.72 13.95
CA VAL A 119 6.00 -11.01 12.59
C VAL A 119 5.75 -12.49 12.29
N PRO A 120 5.01 -12.85 11.22
CA PRO A 120 4.76 -14.25 10.87
C PRO A 120 6.04 -14.95 10.39
N ARG A 121 6.06 -16.30 10.44
CA ARG A 121 7.19 -17.07 9.91
C ARG A 121 7.27 -16.86 8.39
N GLN A 122 8.43 -16.43 7.91
CA GLN A 122 8.66 -16.22 6.48
C GLN A 122 8.51 -17.54 5.72
N GLN A 123 7.74 -17.51 4.64
CA GLN A 123 7.58 -18.68 3.77
C GLN A 123 8.80 -18.78 2.84
N LYS A 124 9.53 -19.89 2.92
CA LYS A 124 10.72 -20.14 2.07
C LYS A 124 10.34 -20.32 0.59
N ASN A 125 9.15 -20.87 0.33
CA ASN A 125 8.67 -21.13 -1.02
C ASN A 125 7.64 -20.07 -1.42
N ARG A 126 8.12 -19.06 -2.16
CA ARG A 126 7.26 -18.11 -2.84
C ARG A 126 6.50 -18.85 -3.94
N VAL A 127 5.19 -18.72 -3.95
CA VAL A 127 4.36 -19.20 -5.06
C VAL A 127 4.59 -18.23 -6.21
N THR A 128 5.43 -18.63 -7.16
CA THR A 128 5.77 -17.81 -8.34
C THR A 128 4.62 -17.79 -9.34
N GLU A 129 3.78 -18.83 -9.32
CA GLU A 129 2.68 -19.02 -10.26
C GLU A 129 1.44 -19.53 -9.53
N TYR A 130 0.32 -18.87 -9.76
CA TYR A 130 -0.99 -19.34 -9.32
C TYR A 130 -1.67 -20.04 -10.49
N LYS A 131 -1.99 -21.32 -10.33
CA LYS A 131 -2.78 -22.06 -11.32
C LYS A 131 -4.21 -21.51 -11.33
N ALA A 132 -4.78 -21.37 -12.52
CA ALA A 132 -6.20 -21.03 -12.65
C ALA A 132 -7.05 -22.15 -12.05
N ALA A 133 -8.11 -21.79 -11.32
CA ALA A 133 -9.05 -22.76 -10.75
C ALA A 133 -9.94 -23.45 -11.82
N GLY A 134 -9.94 -22.94 -13.06
CA GLY A 134 -10.69 -23.46 -14.19
C GLY A 134 -9.95 -23.24 -15.52
N PRO A 135 -10.62 -23.38 -16.69
CA PRO A 135 -9.99 -23.23 -17.99
C PRO A 135 -9.38 -21.83 -18.14
N ALA A 136 -8.06 -21.77 -18.33
CA ALA A 136 -7.30 -20.54 -18.37
C ALA A 136 -7.54 -19.81 -19.71
N SER A 137 -8.26 -18.67 -19.68
CA SER A 137 -8.49 -17.86 -20.88
C SER A 137 -7.32 -16.91 -21.19
N LYS A 138 -6.67 -16.33 -20.17
CA LYS A 138 -5.57 -15.35 -20.31
C LYS A 138 -4.55 -15.47 -19.18
N ARG A 139 -3.30 -15.15 -19.49
CA ARG A 139 -2.22 -15.01 -18.49
C ARG A 139 -2.12 -13.55 -18.06
N VAL A 140 -2.11 -13.33 -16.75
CA VAL A 140 -1.94 -12.01 -16.14
C VAL A 140 -0.77 -12.05 -15.17
N ALA A 141 0.03 -10.99 -15.15
CA ALA A 141 1.10 -10.82 -14.19
C ALA A 141 0.62 -9.90 -13.06
N PHE A 142 0.86 -10.30 -11.81
CA PHE A 142 0.56 -9.49 -10.63
C PHE A 142 1.82 -8.85 -10.07
N PHE A 143 1.74 -7.56 -9.75
CA PHE A 143 2.79 -6.88 -8.99
C PHE A 143 2.64 -7.20 -7.51
N THR A 144 3.49 -8.08 -6.98
CA THR A 144 3.40 -8.53 -5.57
C THR A 144 4.00 -7.53 -4.57
N GLY A 145 4.70 -6.50 -5.04
CA GLY A 145 5.44 -5.55 -4.20
C GLY A 145 6.65 -6.16 -3.48
N CYS A 146 7.62 -5.31 -3.09
CA CYS A 146 8.80 -5.74 -2.35
C CYS A 146 8.53 -5.94 -0.85
N LEU A 147 7.64 -5.11 -0.27
CA LEU A 147 7.36 -5.06 1.17
C LEU A 147 6.14 -5.89 1.56
N MET A 148 5.09 -5.87 0.75
CA MET A 148 3.83 -6.56 1.05
C MET A 148 4.02 -8.08 1.20
N ASP A 149 4.81 -8.68 0.32
CA ASP A 149 5.09 -10.12 0.36
C ASP A 149 5.90 -10.53 1.61
N THR A 150 6.76 -9.64 2.12
CA THR A 150 7.61 -9.95 3.30
C THR A 150 6.93 -9.68 4.64
N VAL A 151 6.09 -8.65 4.72
CA VAL A 151 5.45 -8.20 5.96
C VAL A 151 4.03 -8.75 6.11
N PHE A 152 3.32 -8.95 4.98
CA PHE A 152 1.91 -9.35 4.93
C PHE A 152 1.68 -10.60 4.04
N PRO A 153 2.35 -11.73 4.32
CA PRO A 153 2.28 -12.92 3.47
C PRO A 153 0.91 -13.62 3.48
N VAL A 154 0.05 -13.33 4.46
CA VAL A 154 -1.30 -13.91 4.53
C VAL A 154 -2.26 -13.18 3.59
N GLN A 155 -2.07 -11.87 3.42
CA GLN A 155 -2.89 -11.02 2.58
C GLN A 155 -2.59 -11.24 1.09
N THR A 156 -1.32 -11.50 0.74
CA THR A 156 -0.88 -11.73 -0.65
C THR A 156 -1.34 -13.07 -1.25
N LYS A 157 -1.93 -13.98 -0.46
CA LYS A 157 -2.48 -15.27 -0.95
C LYS A 157 -3.90 -15.20 -1.49
N ARG A 158 -4.63 -14.09 -1.27
CA ARG A 158 -6.02 -13.94 -1.75
C ARG A 158 -6.23 -13.75 -3.27
N PRO A 159 -5.24 -13.42 -4.13
CA PRO A 159 -5.56 -13.14 -5.54
C PRO A 159 -6.11 -14.38 -6.27
N SER A 160 -5.69 -15.60 -5.92
CA SER A 160 -6.21 -16.83 -6.55
C SER A 160 -7.70 -17.06 -6.24
N SER A 161 -8.11 -16.82 -4.99
CA SER A 161 -9.51 -16.92 -4.56
C SER A 161 -10.40 -15.83 -5.19
N PHE A 162 -9.88 -14.61 -5.30
CA PHE A 162 -10.60 -13.49 -5.89
C PHE A 162 -10.76 -13.62 -7.43
N CYS A 163 -9.71 -14.08 -8.12
CA CYS A 163 -9.76 -14.35 -9.56
C CYS A 163 -10.67 -15.54 -9.89
N SER A 164 -10.75 -16.56 -9.01
CA SER A 164 -11.73 -17.64 -9.10
C SER A 164 -13.17 -17.09 -9.04
N TRP A 165 -13.48 -16.20 -8.10
CA TRP A 165 -14.80 -15.60 -7.97
C TRP A 165 -15.18 -14.68 -9.15
N GLN A 166 -14.25 -13.87 -9.65
CA GLN A 166 -14.48 -13.02 -10.82
C GLN A 166 -14.66 -13.83 -12.12
N ALA A 167 -13.94 -14.95 -12.29
CA ALA A 167 -14.09 -15.81 -13.46
C ALA A 167 -15.46 -16.52 -13.48
N VAL A 168 -15.95 -17.01 -12.33
CA VAL A 168 -17.26 -17.65 -12.20
C VAL A 168 -18.40 -16.64 -12.44
N THR A 169 -18.27 -15.41 -11.93
CA THR A 169 -19.27 -14.34 -12.15
C THR A 169 -19.24 -13.79 -13.57
N LEU A 170 -18.08 -13.62 -14.21
CA LEU A 170 -18.03 -13.21 -15.62
C LEU A 170 -18.60 -14.29 -16.56
N SER A 171 -18.34 -15.57 -16.29
CA SER A 171 -18.87 -16.66 -17.11
C SER A 171 -20.40 -16.71 -17.01
N SER A 172 -20.96 -16.56 -15.82
CA SER A 172 -22.42 -16.50 -15.60
C SER A 172 -23.08 -15.22 -16.12
N LEU A 173 -22.41 -14.05 -16.06
CA LEU A 173 -22.88 -12.79 -16.66
C LEU A 173 -22.81 -12.80 -18.20
N LEU A 174 -21.78 -13.40 -18.78
CA LEU A 174 -21.68 -13.61 -20.23
C LEU A 174 -22.73 -14.64 -20.69
N PHE A 175 -22.99 -15.69 -19.92
CA PHE A 175 -24.04 -16.66 -20.20
C PHE A 175 -25.44 -16.03 -20.08
N ARG A 176 -25.69 -15.18 -19.08
CA ARG A 176 -26.93 -14.39 -18.97
C ARG A 176 -27.11 -13.43 -20.14
N ARG A 177 -26.08 -12.67 -20.52
CA ARG A 177 -26.15 -11.77 -21.68
C ARG A 177 -26.31 -12.49 -23.02
N ALA A 178 -25.73 -13.69 -23.14
CA ALA A 178 -25.92 -14.54 -24.32
C ALA A 178 -27.35 -15.11 -24.36
N ALA A 179 -27.89 -15.57 -23.23
CA ALA A 179 -29.26 -16.05 -23.12
C ALA A 179 -30.31 -14.95 -23.37
N GLU A 180 -30.10 -13.74 -22.83
CA GLU A 180 -30.95 -12.57 -23.08
C GLU A 180 -30.95 -12.17 -24.57
N ARG A 181 -29.78 -12.18 -25.22
CA ARG A 181 -29.69 -11.95 -26.68
C ARG A 181 -30.38 -13.05 -27.49
N PHE A 182 -30.32 -14.31 -27.06
CA PHE A 182 -30.97 -15.42 -27.73
C PHE A 182 -32.50 -15.35 -27.58
N MET A 183 -33.01 -14.98 -26.41
CA MET A 183 -34.46 -14.75 -26.18
C MET A 183 -35.00 -13.62 -27.05
N VAL A 184 -34.29 -12.48 -27.14
CA VAL A 184 -34.72 -11.34 -27.99
C VAL A 184 -34.74 -11.71 -29.48
N ILE A 185 -33.84 -12.58 -29.93
CA ILE A 185 -33.82 -13.07 -31.32
C ILE A 185 -34.94 -14.08 -31.58
N ALA A 186 -35.23 -14.97 -30.62
CA ALA A 186 -36.34 -15.92 -30.72
C ALA A 186 -37.71 -15.22 -30.77
N GLU A 187 -37.90 -14.17 -29.94
CA GLU A 187 -39.15 -13.41 -29.91
C GLU A 187 -39.37 -12.59 -31.19
N LYS A 188 -38.30 -12.04 -31.79
CA LYS A 188 -38.36 -11.39 -33.11
C LYS A 188 -38.67 -12.35 -34.26
N LYS A 189 -38.29 -13.63 -34.14
CA LYS A 189 -38.57 -14.65 -35.17
C LYS A 189 -40.01 -15.17 -35.07
N SER A 190 -40.58 -15.22 -33.87
CA SER A 190 -41.98 -15.57 -33.63
C SER A 190 -42.96 -14.53 -34.18
N LYS A 191 -42.66 -13.22 -34.04
CA LYS A 191 -43.50 -12.13 -34.60
C LYS A 191 -43.44 -11.95 -36.12
N ARG A 192 -42.53 -12.63 -36.83
CA ARG A 192 -42.37 -12.52 -38.29
C ARG A 192 -43.08 -13.66 -39.06
N ASN A 193 -43.64 -14.64 -38.34
CA ASN A 193 -44.29 -15.82 -38.90
C ASN A 193 -45.79 -15.91 -38.52
N SER A 194 -46.36 -14.79 -38.07
CA SER A 194 -47.79 -14.54 -37.86
C SER A 194 -48.18 -13.29 -38.62
#